data_AF-A0A0W1QI25-F1
#
_entry.id   AF-A0A0W1QI25-F1
#
_cell.length_a   1.000
_cell.length_b   1.000
_cell.length_c   1.000
_cell.angle_alpha   90.00
_cell.angle_beta   90.00
_cell.angle_gamma   90.00
#
_symmetry.space_group_name_H-M   'P 1'
#
loop_
_entity.id
_entity.type
_entity.pdbx_description
1 polymer ?
#
loop_
_entity_poly.entity_id
_entity_poly.type
_entity_poly.pdbx_seq_one_letter_code
_entity_poly.pdbx_strand_id
1 'polypeptide(L)'
;MTDVLPSEDACWAAFEARDRAQDGRFLVAVITTRIYCKPSCPARRPRRAHVRFYADGAAAAAAGFRPCLRCRPDEVARDAAAVARAAALIAAAEEPIGLEALAAAVGYAPHHFNRLFKRATGVTPAAYARGLRARRMAAALEEEASVTQAIYAAGYGAPSRFYEQADARLGMTPSAWRAGGAGVTIGWTIAATSLGPLLIAATEKGLCRVAFDEDEAALARRFPAAEVVPGGDPLATLAGQVVDAVERPGRHANLPLDVQGTAFQEAVWQALRAIPPGETRSYAQLAAMAGAPAAVRAAGTACGANPVAILVPCHRAQRGDGSMGGYAYGLDRKRVLRAREGVRERK
;
A
#
# COMPACT_ATOMS: atom_id res chain seq x y z
N MET A 1 19.17 -5.00 -19.16
CA MET A 1 20.19 -4.57 -18.19
C MET A 1 21.22 -5.68 -18.12
N THR A 2 22.45 -5.39 -18.54
CA THR A 2 23.58 -6.32 -18.48
C THR A 2 23.77 -6.77 -17.04
N ASP A 3 23.59 -8.06 -16.77
CA ASP A 3 23.64 -8.66 -15.45
C ASP A 3 25.12 -8.75 -15.02
N VAL A 4 25.62 -7.67 -14.41
CA VAL A 4 27.01 -7.59 -13.93
C VAL A 4 27.12 -8.38 -12.63
N LEU A 5 28.02 -9.36 -12.61
CA LEU A 5 28.35 -10.12 -11.41
C LEU A 5 28.71 -9.16 -10.26
N PRO A 6 28.05 -9.24 -9.09
CA PRO A 6 28.39 -8.40 -7.95
C PRO A 6 29.84 -8.63 -7.50
N SER A 7 30.42 -7.69 -6.73
CA SER A 7 31.76 -7.87 -6.19
C SER A 7 31.87 -9.18 -5.39
N GLU A 8 33.07 -9.77 -5.35
CA GLU A 8 33.27 -11.04 -4.64
C GLU A 8 32.92 -10.94 -3.15
N ASP A 9 33.12 -9.77 -2.54
CA ASP A 9 32.73 -9.52 -1.14
C ASP A 9 31.23 -9.51 -0.94
N ALA A 10 30.48 -8.88 -1.85
CA ALA A 10 29.02 -8.89 -1.80
C ALA A 10 28.48 -10.31 -2.05
N CYS A 11 29.06 -11.04 -3.00
CA CYS A 11 28.71 -12.43 -3.26
C CYS A 11 28.99 -13.34 -2.06
N TRP A 12 30.12 -13.14 -1.38
CA TRP A 12 30.47 -13.89 -0.18
C TRP A 12 29.53 -13.60 0.98
N ALA A 13 29.27 -12.32 1.29
CA ALA A 13 28.37 -11.93 2.36
C ALA A 13 26.95 -12.51 2.16
N ALA A 14 26.43 -12.44 0.93
CA ALA A 14 25.15 -13.03 0.57
C ALA A 14 25.14 -14.56 0.71
N PHE A 15 26.20 -15.24 0.28
CA PHE A 15 26.33 -16.69 0.43
C PHE A 15 26.39 -17.09 1.91
N GLU A 16 27.17 -16.38 2.73
CA GLU A 16 27.30 -16.60 4.17
C GLU A 16 25.96 -16.43 4.89
N ALA A 17 25.22 -15.35 4.59
CA ALA A 17 23.89 -15.08 5.13
C ALA A 17 22.79 -16.02 4.62
N ARG A 18 23.08 -16.89 3.64
CA ARG A 18 22.10 -17.73 2.92
C ARG A 18 20.99 -16.89 2.28
N ASP A 19 21.34 -15.72 1.77
CA ASP A 19 20.37 -14.76 1.26
C ASP A 19 19.61 -15.32 0.05
N ARG A 20 18.32 -15.59 0.24
CA ARG A 20 17.42 -16.06 -0.82
C ARG A 20 17.14 -15.00 -1.87
N ALA A 21 17.30 -13.71 -1.56
CA ALA A 21 17.09 -12.63 -2.51
C ALA A 21 18.16 -12.60 -3.62
N GLN A 22 19.29 -13.27 -3.41
CA GLN A 22 20.38 -13.37 -4.38
C GLN A 22 20.37 -14.68 -5.20
N ASP A 23 19.41 -15.58 -4.93
CA ASP A 23 19.25 -16.79 -5.74
C ASP A 23 18.97 -16.43 -7.21
N GLY A 24 19.77 -16.99 -8.13
CA GLY A 24 19.65 -16.74 -9.57
C GLY A 24 20.41 -15.52 -10.09
N ARG A 25 21.02 -14.71 -9.22
CA ARG A 25 21.88 -13.56 -9.62
C ARG A 25 23.35 -13.92 -9.82
N PHE A 26 23.81 -14.91 -9.07
CA PHE A 26 25.13 -15.50 -9.22
C PHE A 26 25.12 -16.92 -8.65
N LEU A 27 26.14 -17.70 -9.00
CA LEU A 27 26.35 -19.05 -8.50
C LEU A 27 27.65 -19.15 -7.73
N VAL A 28 27.63 -20.02 -6.73
CA VAL A 28 28.76 -20.28 -5.83
C VAL A 28 29.33 -21.64 -6.15
N ALA A 29 30.52 -21.66 -6.74
CA ALA A 29 31.26 -22.85 -7.11
C ALA A 29 32.29 -23.21 -6.04
N VAL A 30 32.23 -24.44 -5.53
CA VAL A 30 33.16 -24.94 -4.53
C VAL A 30 34.27 -25.72 -5.23
N ILE A 31 35.50 -25.20 -5.17
CA ILE A 31 36.66 -25.71 -5.90
C ILE A 31 36.92 -27.19 -5.54
N THR A 32 36.83 -27.54 -4.26
CA THR A 32 37.16 -28.87 -3.76
C THR A 32 36.16 -29.96 -4.18
N THR A 33 34.88 -29.62 -4.31
CA THR A 33 33.84 -30.59 -4.68
C THR A 33 33.44 -30.52 -6.14
N ARG A 34 33.92 -29.52 -6.88
CA ARG A 34 33.50 -29.21 -8.26
C ARG A 34 31.98 -29.07 -8.41
N ILE A 35 31.31 -28.57 -7.36
CA ILE A 35 29.86 -28.34 -7.35
C ILE A 35 29.59 -26.84 -7.30
N TYR A 36 28.70 -26.36 -8.17
CA TYR A 36 28.13 -25.02 -8.03
C TYR A 36 26.71 -25.06 -7.46
N CYS A 37 26.38 -24.05 -6.66
CA CYS A 37 25.13 -23.96 -5.92
C CYS A 37 24.64 -22.51 -5.84
N LYS A 38 23.37 -22.34 -5.47
CA LYS A 38 22.79 -21.01 -5.25
C LYS A 38 23.21 -20.41 -3.89
N PRO A 39 23.19 -19.08 -3.71
CA PRO A 39 23.56 -18.42 -2.46
C PRO A 39 22.81 -18.94 -1.22
N SER A 40 21.51 -19.25 -1.36
CA SER A 40 20.71 -19.79 -0.25
C SER A 40 20.89 -21.29 0.01
N CYS A 41 21.79 -21.97 -0.73
CA CYS A 41 21.95 -23.42 -0.65
C CYS A 41 22.14 -23.88 0.80
N PRO A 42 21.42 -24.92 1.27
CA PRO A 42 21.49 -25.36 2.65
C PRO A 42 22.80 -26.08 3.01
N ALA A 43 23.63 -26.41 2.02
CA ALA A 43 24.90 -27.11 2.20
C ALA A 43 25.84 -26.39 3.17
N ARG A 44 26.72 -27.17 3.83
CA ARG A 44 27.73 -26.63 4.74
C ARG A 44 28.60 -25.62 3.99
N ARG A 45 28.88 -24.47 4.63
CA ARG A 45 29.69 -23.42 4.02
C ARG A 45 31.16 -23.89 3.93
N PRO A 46 31.75 -23.94 2.72
CA PRO A 46 33.19 -24.15 2.57
C PRO A 46 33.97 -22.92 3.07
N ARG A 47 35.29 -23.05 3.20
CA ARG A 47 36.16 -21.89 3.46
C ARG A 47 36.15 -20.95 2.26
N ARG A 48 36.25 -19.64 2.51
CA ARG A 48 36.24 -18.61 1.47
C ARG A 48 37.28 -18.84 0.38
N ALA A 49 38.48 -19.25 0.75
CA ALA A 49 39.56 -19.56 -0.19
C ALA A 49 39.22 -20.69 -1.20
N HIS A 50 38.19 -21.49 -0.95
CA HIS A 50 37.78 -22.60 -1.83
C HIS A 50 36.53 -22.29 -2.65
N VAL A 51 36.15 -21.01 -2.75
CA VAL A 51 34.94 -20.57 -3.44
C VAL A 51 35.28 -19.67 -4.62
N ARG A 52 34.57 -19.87 -5.73
CA ARG A 52 34.52 -18.96 -6.87
C ARG A 52 33.07 -18.59 -7.17
N PHE A 53 32.87 -17.42 -7.75
CA PHE A 53 31.56 -16.95 -8.17
C PHE A 53 31.46 -16.94 -9.70
N TYR A 54 30.29 -17.29 -10.21
CA TYR A 54 29.98 -17.30 -11.64
C TYR A 54 28.65 -16.59 -11.87
N ALA A 55 28.50 -15.92 -13.02
CA ALA A 55 27.26 -15.25 -13.37
C ALA A 55 26.10 -16.25 -13.53
N ASP A 56 26.35 -17.37 -14.20
CA ASP A 56 25.34 -18.39 -14.47
C ASP A 56 25.93 -19.82 -14.50
N GLY A 57 25.03 -20.79 -14.70
CA GLY A 57 25.37 -22.21 -14.72
C GLY A 57 26.20 -22.59 -15.96
N ALA A 58 26.07 -21.87 -17.07
CA ALA A 58 26.85 -22.12 -18.28
C ALA A 58 28.32 -21.75 -18.08
N ALA A 59 28.58 -20.60 -17.47
CA ALA A 59 29.93 -20.16 -17.08
C ALA A 59 30.57 -21.11 -16.06
N ALA A 60 29.81 -21.57 -15.06
CA ALA A 60 30.28 -22.54 -14.09
C ALA A 60 30.55 -23.93 -14.73
N ALA A 61 29.67 -24.39 -15.62
CA ALA A 61 29.84 -25.66 -16.32
C ALA A 61 31.04 -25.65 -17.28
N ALA A 62 31.24 -24.56 -18.03
CA ALA A 62 32.42 -24.36 -18.88
C ALA A 62 33.73 -24.40 -18.07
N ALA A 63 33.70 -23.98 -16.81
CA ALA A 63 34.83 -24.09 -15.88
C ALA A 63 34.96 -25.47 -15.19
N GLY A 64 34.15 -26.46 -15.59
CA GLY A 64 34.22 -27.85 -15.12
C GLY A 64 33.51 -28.11 -13.78
N PHE A 65 32.50 -27.32 -13.42
CA PHE A 65 31.68 -27.54 -12.23
C PHE A 65 30.33 -28.17 -12.61
N ARG A 66 29.78 -29.02 -11.74
CA ARG A 66 28.44 -29.62 -11.91
C ARG A 66 27.40 -28.95 -11.02
N PRO A 67 26.11 -28.92 -11.41
CA PRO A 67 25.07 -28.35 -10.57
C PRO A 67 24.84 -29.16 -9.29
N CYS A 68 24.59 -28.44 -8.20
CA CYS A 68 24.21 -29.04 -6.93
C CYS A 68 22.84 -29.72 -7.04
N LEU A 69 22.80 -31.03 -6.87
CA LEU A 69 21.55 -31.81 -6.90
C LEU A 69 20.57 -31.48 -5.77
N ARG A 70 21.06 -30.87 -4.68
CA ARG A 70 20.24 -30.51 -3.51
C ARG A 70 19.49 -29.20 -3.69
N CYS A 71 20.16 -28.18 -4.22
CA CYS A 71 19.56 -26.84 -4.39
C CYS A 71 19.14 -26.54 -5.83
N ARG A 72 19.51 -27.40 -6.78
CA ARG A 72 19.15 -27.37 -8.20
C ARG A 72 19.23 -25.95 -8.79
N PRO A 73 20.44 -25.36 -8.80
CA PRO A 73 20.62 -23.95 -9.15
C PRO A 73 20.10 -23.61 -10.55
N ASP A 74 20.22 -24.52 -11.50
CA ASP A 74 19.77 -24.31 -12.88
C ASP A 74 18.24 -24.24 -13.01
N GLU A 75 17.50 -24.95 -12.14
CA GLU A 75 16.03 -24.87 -12.12
C GLU A 75 15.58 -23.48 -11.67
N VAL A 76 16.29 -22.86 -10.72
CA VAL A 76 15.95 -21.51 -10.21
C VAL A 76 16.22 -20.43 -11.26
N ALA A 77 17.36 -20.51 -11.95
CA ALA A 77 17.68 -19.58 -13.03
C ALA A 77 16.71 -19.74 -14.21
N ARG A 78 16.38 -20.99 -14.59
CA ARG A 78 15.38 -21.30 -15.62
C ARG A 78 13.99 -20.78 -15.24
N ASP A 79 13.58 -20.98 -13.99
CA ASP A 79 12.33 -20.48 -13.44
C ASP A 79 12.24 -18.95 -13.54
N ALA A 80 13.30 -18.23 -13.14
CA ALA A 80 13.35 -16.78 -13.21
C ALA A 80 13.31 -16.27 -14.66
N ALA A 81 14.08 -16.89 -15.56
CA ALA A 81 14.07 -16.56 -16.99
C ALA A 81 12.70 -16.81 -17.65
N ALA A 82 12.03 -17.92 -17.28
CA ALA A 82 10.69 -18.24 -17.75
C ALA A 82 9.66 -17.20 -17.29
N VAL A 83 9.72 -16.78 -16.02
CA VAL A 83 8.84 -15.72 -15.47
C VAL A 83 9.08 -14.39 -16.19
N ALA A 84 10.34 -13.98 -16.37
CA ALA A 84 10.70 -12.73 -17.05
C ALA A 84 10.23 -12.73 -18.51
N ARG A 85 10.46 -13.82 -19.24
CA ARG A 85 10.04 -13.97 -20.64
C ARG A 85 8.51 -13.95 -20.78
N ALA A 86 7.79 -14.65 -19.91
CA ALA A 86 6.33 -14.60 -19.91
C ALA A 86 5.78 -13.20 -19.56
N ALA A 87 6.40 -12.51 -18.59
CA ALA A 87 6.02 -11.15 -18.25
C ALA A 87 6.22 -10.19 -19.45
N ALA A 88 7.30 -10.35 -20.20
CA ALA A 88 7.54 -9.60 -21.44
C ALA A 88 6.51 -9.93 -22.53
N LEU A 89 6.16 -11.20 -22.73
CA LEU A 89 5.12 -11.62 -23.68
C LEU A 89 3.74 -11.02 -23.32
N ILE A 90 3.37 -11.09 -22.04
CA ILE A 90 2.13 -10.47 -21.54
C ILE A 90 2.17 -8.94 -21.72
N ALA A 91 3.32 -8.31 -21.49
CA ALA A 91 3.51 -6.89 -21.67
C ALA A 91 3.58 -6.47 -23.13
N ALA A 92 3.83 -7.36 -24.09
CA ALA A 92 3.82 -7.03 -25.52
C ALA A 92 2.45 -7.25 -26.17
N ALA A 93 1.66 -8.19 -25.65
CA ALA A 93 0.39 -8.59 -26.25
C ALA A 93 -0.71 -7.51 -26.13
N GLU A 94 -1.44 -7.27 -27.21
CA GLU A 94 -2.65 -6.43 -27.23
C GLU A 94 -3.86 -7.21 -26.68
N GLU A 95 -3.97 -8.47 -27.06
CA GLU A 95 -5.01 -9.40 -26.61
C GLU A 95 -4.55 -10.33 -25.48
N PRO A 96 -5.46 -10.79 -24.60
CA PRO A 96 -5.14 -11.75 -23.55
C PRO A 96 -4.60 -13.08 -24.09
N ILE A 97 -3.36 -13.41 -23.72
CA ILE A 97 -2.80 -14.76 -23.94
C ILE A 97 -3.31 -15.70 -22.84
N GLY A 98 -3.88 -16.84 -23.23
CA GLY A 98 -4.30 -17.91 -22.31
C GLY A 98 -3.11 -18.55 -21.56
N LEU A 99 -3.39 -19.16 -20.40
CA LEU A 99 -2.35 -19.77 -19.55
C LEU A 99 -1.61 -20.89 -20.28
N GLU A 100 -2.33 -21.66 -21.10
CA GLU A 100 -1.82 -22.79 -21.88
C GLU A 100 -0.77 -22.33 -22.89
N ALA A 101 -1.07 -21.27 -23.63
CA ALA A 101 -0.16 -20.67 -24.61
C ALA A 101 1.06 -20.01 -23.93
N LEU A 102 0.86 -19.32 -22.80
CA LEU A 102 1.94 -18.74 -22.01
C LEU A 102 2.90 -19.80 -21.48
N ALA A 103 2.35 -20.89 -20.94
CA ALA A 103 3.14 -21.99 -20.38
C ALA A 103 3.92 -22.74 -21.47
N ALA A 104 3.30 -22.98 -22.63
CA ALA A 104 3.96 -23.56 -23.80
C ALA A 104 5.13 -22.68 -24.29
N ALA A 105 4.93 -21.36 -24.34
CA ALA A 105 5.95 -20.42 -24.79
C ALA A 105 7.22 -20.43 -23.93
N VAL A 106 7.11 -20.78 -22.65
CA VAL A 106 8.23 -20.85 -21.70
C VAL A 106 8.68 -22.26 -21.33
N GLY A 107 8.06 -23.30 -21.91
CA GLY A 107 8.44 -24.69 -21.73
C GLY A 107 8.00 -25.33 -20.41
N TYR A 108 6.86 -24.90 -19.84
CA TYR A 108 6.31 -25.45 -18.59
C TYR A 108 4.88 -25.97 -18.79
N ALA A 109 4.45 -26.89 -17.93
CA ALA A 109 3.03 -27.27 -17.84
C ALA A 109 2.18 -26.13 -17.24
N PRO A 110 0.92 -25.92 -17.68
CA PRO A 110 0.09 -24.76 -17.30
C PRO A 110 -0.05 -24.56 -15.79
N HIS A 111 -0.43 -25.61 -15.06
CA HIS A 111 -0.60 -25.54 -13.61
C HIS A 111 0.71 -25.28 -12.86
N HIS A 112 1.81 -25.86 -13.34
CA HIS A 112 3.13 -25.65 -12.74
C HIS A 112 3.59 -24.21 -12.94
N PHE A 113 3.45 -23.70 -14.17
CA PHE A 113 3.82 -22.33 -14.52
C PHE A 113 2.99 -21.29 -13.75
N ASN A 114 1.68 -21.51 -13.59
CA ASN A 114 0.82 -20.60 -12.83
C ASN A 114 1.30 -20.44 -11.37
N ARG A 115 1.64 -21.55 -10.68
CA ARG A 115 2.20 -21.49 -9.33
C ARG A 115 3.58 -20.83 -9.31
N LEU A 116 4.43 -21.16 -10.28
CA LEU A 116 5.77 -20.58 -10.39
C LEU A 116 5.71 -19.05 -10.54
N PHE A 117 4.89 -18.58 -11.47
CA PHE A 117 4.68 -17.17 -11.75
C PHE A 117 4.07 -16.44 -10.54
N LYS A 118 3.08 -17.05 -9.87
CA LYS A 118 2.51 -16.51 -8.62
C LYS A 118 3.51 -16.44 -7.48
N ARG A 119 4.37 -17.44 -7.35
CA ARG A 119 5.43 -17.46 -6.33
C ARG A 119 6.48 -16.37 -6.59
N ALA A 120 6.84 -16.15 -7.86
CA ALA A 120 7.88 -15.20 -8.25
C ALA A 120 7.38 -13.74 -8.29
N THR A 121 6.15 -13.51 -8.74
CA THR A 121 5.59 -12.15 -8.95
C THR A 121 4.54 -11.75 -7.92
N GLY A 122 4.15 -12.67 -7.03
CA GLY A 122 3.06 -12.49 -6.07
C GLY A 122 1.65 -12.69 -6.66
N VAL A 123 1.49 -12.72 -7.99
CA VAL A 123 0.19 -12.76 -8.69
C VAL A 123 0.18 -13.80 -9.82
N THR A 124 -0.98 -14.29 -10.21
CA THR A 124 -1.08 -15.24 -11.35
C THR A 124 -0.79 -14.55 -12.69
N PRO A 125 -0.40 -15.27 -13.76
CA PRO A 125 -0.21 -14.67 -15.09
C PRO A 125 -1.45 -13.91 -15.58
N ALA A 126 -2.66 -14.45 -15.33
CA ALA A 126 -3.91 -13.78 -15.66
C ALA A 126 -4.13 -12.49 -14.84
N ALA A 127 -3.75 -12.47 -13.56
CA ALA A 127 -3.80 -11.26 -12.75
C ALA A 127 -2.75 -10.22 -13.19
N TYR A 128 -1.56 -10.66 -13.58
CA TYR A 128 -0.50 -9.81 -14.11
C TYR A 128 -0.89 -9.17 -15.44
N ALA A 129 -1.45 -9.96 -16.37
CA ALA A 129 -1.98 -9.47 -17.66
C ALA A 129 -3.14 -8.49 -17.49
N ARG A 130 -4.02 -8.72 -16.51
CA ARG A 130 -5.07 -7.77 -16.16
C ARG A 130 -4.48 -6.47 -15.61
N GLY A 131 -3.48 -6.56 -14.74
CA GLY A 131 -2.79 -5.38 -14.20
C GLY A 131 -2.10 -4.54 -15.27
N LEU A 132 -1.43 -5.16 -16.25
CA LEU A 132 -0.80 -4.44 -17.36
C LEU A 132 -1.81 -3.80 -18.32
N ARG A 133 -2.91 -4.48 -18.65
CA ARG A 133 -3.98 -3.89 -19.47
C ARG A 133 -4.69 -2.75 -18.75
N ALA A 134 -4.93 -2.88 -17.45
CA ALA A 134 -5.46 -1.80 -16.64
C ALA A 134 -4.53 -0.58 -16.64
N ARG A 135 -3.19 -0.78 -16.60
CA ARG A 135 -2.21 0.31 -16.72
C ARG A 135 -2.21 0.97 -18.10
N ARG A 136 -2.31 0.18 -19.18
CA ARG A 136 -2.37 0.71 -20.56
C ARG A 136 -3.64 1.50 -20.82
N MET A 137 -4.77 0.97 -20.36
CA MET A 137 -6.05 1.66 -20.43
C MET A 137 -6.02 2.92 -19.57
N ALA A 138 -5.42 2.87 -18.38
CA ALA A 138 -5.21 4.05 -17.54
C ALA A 138 -4.32 5.09 -18.22
N ALA A 139 -3.26 4.69 -18.92
CA ALA A 139 -2.41 5.60 -19.69
C ALA A 139 -3.10 6.19 -20.93
N ALA A 140 -4.02 5.45 -21.56
CA ALA A 140 -4.86 5.96 -22.65
C ALA A 140 -5.97 6.90 -22.14
N LEU A 141 -6.40 6.71 -20.90
CA LEU A 141 -7.36 7.59 -20.20
C LEU A 141 -6.68 8.75 -19.48
N GLU A 142 -5.34 8.78 -19.37
CA GLU A 142 -4.57 9.88 -18.78
C GLU A 142 -4.63 11.18 -19.60
N GLU A 143 -5.18 11.17 -20.83
CA GLU A 143 -5.57 12.39 -21.54
C GLU A 143 -6.84 13.06 -20.96
N GLU A 144 -7.68 12.35 -20.17
CA GLU A 144 -8.86 12.92 -19.51
C GLU A 144 -9.01 12.45 -18.04
N ALA A 145 -8.78 13.39 -17.11
CA ALA A 145 -8.61 13.20 -15.68
C ALA A 145 -9.72 12.42 -14.93
N SER A 146 -9.35 11.55 -13.98
CA SER A 146 -9.74 11.70 -12.55
C SER A 146 -9.17 10.61 -11.63
N VAL A 147 -8.73 11.07 -10.46
CA VAL A 147 -8.12 10.32 -9.34
C VAL A 147 -9.03 9.24 -8.74
N THR A 148 -10.30 9.19 -9.14
CA THR A 148 -11.33 8.26 -8.66
C THR A 148 -11.12 6.83 -9.15
N GLN A 149 -10.48 6.63 -10.30
CA GLN A 149 -10.27 5.28 -10.88
C GLN A 149 -9.06 4.53 -10.30
N ALA A 150 -8.15 5.23 -9.62
CA ALA A 150 -6.96 4.66 -9.00
C ALA A 150 -7.27 3.58 -7.95
N ILE A 151 -8.49 3.56 -7.39
CA ILE A 151 -8.87 2.59 -6.37
C ILE A 151 -9.76 1.44 -6.91
N TYR A 152 -10.54 1.66 -7.97
CA TYR A 152 -11.23 0.54 -8.64
C TYR A 152 -10.24 -0.42 -9.32
N ALA A 153 -9.08 0.09 -9.77
CA ALA A 153 -8.03 -0.69 -10.42
C ALA A 153 -7.13 -1.51 -9.45
N ALA A 154 -7.32 -1.42 -8.14
CA ALA A 154 -6.55 -2.17 -7.13
C ALA A 154 -7.07 -3.60 -6.86
N GLY A 155 -8.14 -4.02 -7.55
CA GLY A 155 -8.57 -5.43 -7.57
C GLY A 155 -9.69 -5.83 -6.61
N TYR A 156 -10.55 -4.91 -6.18
CA TYR A 156 -11.81 -5.29 -5.52
C TYR A 156 -12.90 -5.43 -6.57
N GLY A 157 -13.09 -6.65 -7.07
CA GLY A 157 -13.96 -6.97 -8.20
C GLY A 157 -15.47 -6.80 -7.96
N ALA A 158 -15.90 -6.57 -6.73
CA ALA A 158 -17.21 -6.06 -6.34
C ALA A 158 -17.21 -5.77 -4.83
N PRO A 159 -18.03 -4.82 -4.34
CA PRO A 159 -18.09 -4.42 -2.93
C PRO A 159 -18.65 -5.47 -1.95
N SER A 160 -19.02 -6.69 -2.37
CA SER A 160 -19.78 -7.62 -1.51
C SER A 160 -18.97 -8.79 -0.95
N ARG A 161 -17.94 -9.27 -1.66
CA ARG A 161 -17.22 -10.51 -1.24
C ARG A 161 -15.98 -10.30 -0.37
N PHE A 162 -15.58 -9.05 -0.16
CA PHE A 162 -14.68 -8.70 0.95
C PHE A 162 -15.45 -8.61 2.28
N TYR A 163 -16.77 -8.39 2.22
CA TYR A 163 -17.60 -7.99 3.36
C TYR A 163 -18.33 -9.14 4.05
N GLU A 164 -18.41 -10.33 3.46
CA GLU A 164 -18.89 -11.53 4.17
C GLU A 164 -18.07 -11.86 5.45
N GLN A 165 -16.85 -11.31 5.60
CA GLN A 165 -16.06 -11.39 6.84
C GLN A 165 -15.69 -10.02 7.43
N ALA A 166 -16.08 -8.91 6.81
CA ALA A 166 -15.80 -7.55 7.27
C ALA A 166 -17.05 -6.74 7.68
N ASP A 167 -18.25 -7.30 7.52
CA ASP A 167 -19.54 -6.69 7.90
C ASP A 167 -19.69 -6.37 9.40
N ALA A 168 -18.73 -6.78 10.24
CA ALA A 168 -18.75 -6.50 11.67
C ALA A 168 -17.97 -5.23 12.10
N ARG A 169 -17.31 -4.48 11.21
CA ARG A 169 -16.38 -3.43 11.66
C ARG A 169 -16.75 -2.05 11.14
N LEU A 170 -17.56 -1.34 11.93
CA LEU A 170 -17.44 0.08 12.33
C LEU A 170 -18.78 0.77 12.64
N GLY A 171 -19.92 0.16 12.31
CA GLY A 171 -21.22 0.83 12.40
C GLY A 171 -21.42 1.94 11.36
N MET A 172 -20.62 1.95 10.28
CA MET A 172 -20.58 3.00 9.27
C MET A 172 -21.20 2.51 7.97
N THR A 173 -22.42 2.96 7.65
CA THR A 173 -23.01 2.83 6.31
C THR A 173 -23.23 4.22 5.74
N PRO A 174 -22.36 4.70 4.84
CA PRO A 174 -22.37 6.10 4.49
C PRO A 174 -23.61 6.54 3.71
N SER A 175 -24.23 7.64 4.12
CA SER A 175 -25.40 8.25 3.42
C SER A 175 -25.00 9.44 2.56
N ALA A 176 -24.18 10.35 3.10
CA ALA A 176 -23.88 11.65 2.49
C ALA A 176 -23.12 11.57 1.15
N TRP A 177 -22.46 10.44 0.87
CA TRP A 177 -21.41 10.37 -0.14
C TRP A 177 -21.83 9.71 -1.46
N ARG A 178 -23.08 9.25 -1.57
CA ARG A 178 -23.63 8.81 -2.85
C ARG A 178 -24.19 10.00 -3.63
N ALA A 179 -23.93 10.04 -4.93
CA ALA A 179 -24.52 11.01 -5.86
C ALA A 179 -24.44 12.48 -5.39
N GLY A 180 -23.34 12.86 -4.72
CA GLY A 180 -23.15 14.23 -4.21
C GLY A 180 -24.03 14.60 -3.01
N GLY A 181 -24.62 13.62 -2.31
CA GLY A 181 -25.47 13.84 -1.14
C GLY A 181 -26.96 13.90 -1.44
N ALA A 182 -27.39 13.41 -2.61
CA ALA A 182 -28.79 13.40 -3.01
C ALA A 182 -29.69 12.77 -1.94
N GLY A 183 -30.69 13.53 -1.47
CA GLY A 183 -31.65 13.09 -0.45
C GLY A 183 -31.09 13.07 0.98
N VAL A 184 -29.97 13.75 1.23
CA VAL A 184 -29.36 13.85 2.56
C VAL A 184 -29.34 15.31 3.01
N THR A 185 -29.83 15.55 4.23
CA THR A 185 -29.67 16.84 4.91
C THR A 185 -28.38 16.80 5.75
N ILE A 186 -27.54 17.82 5.59
CA ILE A 186 -26.28 17.98 6.31
C ILE A 186 -26.39 19.23 7.18
N GLY A 187 -26.45 19.01 8.49
CA GLY A 187 -26.32 20.08 9.47
C GLY A 187 -24.86 20.50 9.62
N TRP A 188 -24.58 21.79 9.63
CA TRP A 188 -23.21 22.31 9.82
C TRP A 188 -23.11 23.42 10.87
N THR A 189 -21.94 23.57 11.47
CA THR A 189 -21.59 24.67 12.35
C THR A 189 -20.09 24.96 12.28
N ILE A 190 -19.68 26.19 12.64
CA ILE A 190 -18.28 26.55 12.83
C ILE A 190 -18.05 26.73 14.33
N ALA A 191 -17.18 25.91 14.89
CA ALA A 191 -16.77 26.01 16.28
C ALA A 191 -15.40 26.69 16.39
N ALA A 192 -15.25 27.56 17.38
CA ALA A 192 -13.95 28.12 17.73
C ALA A 192 -13.10 27.07 18.47
N THR A 193 -11.83 26.93 18.05
CA THR A 193 -10.84 26.10 18.73
C THR A 193 -9.55 26.89 18.92
N SER A 194 -8.66 26.41 19.78
CA SER A 194 -7.31 26.98 19.92
C SER A 194 -6.43 26.86 18.66
N LEU A 195 -6.86 26.07 17.66
CA LEU A 195 -6.18 25.91 16.37
C LEU A 195 -6.85 26.69 15.23
N GLY A 196 -7.84 27.52 15.56
CA GLY A 196 -8.64 28.30 14.62
C GLY A 196 -10.07 27.78 14.44
N PRO A 197 -10.86 28.40 13.54
CA PRO A 197 -12.22 27.97 13.25
C PRO A 197 -12.23 26.56 12.65
N LEU A 198 -13.15 25.73 13.14
CA LEU A 198 -13.32 24.35 12.71
C LEU A 198 -14.75 24.16 12.21
N LEU A 199 -14.88 23.85 10.92
CA LEU A 199 -16.15 23.43 10.35
C LEU A 199 -16.46 21.99 10.78
N ILE A 200 -17.65 21.80 11.32
CA ILE A 200 -18.17 20.52 11.80
C ILE A 200 -19.52 20.30 11.12
N ALA A 201 -19.63 19.21 10.37
CA ALA A 201 -20.86 18.85 9.68
C ALA A 201 -21.23 17.38 9.92
N ALA A 202 -22.51 17.12 10.07
CA ALA A 202 -23.06 15.80 10.31
C ALA A 202 -24.34 15.54 9.51
N THR A 203 -24.56 14.29 9.17
CA THR A 203 -25.86 13.76 8.78
C THR A 203 -26.56 13.17 10.00
N GLU A 204 -27.75 12.61 9.80
CA GLU A 204 -28.44 11.80 10.81
C GLU A 204 -27.62 10.59 11.30
N LYS A 205 -26.65 10.10 10.52
CA LYS A 205 -25.82 8.94 10.89
C LYS A 205 -24.54 9.30 11.63
N GLY A 206 -24.09 10.55 11.55
CA GLY A 206 -22.87 11.00 12.22
C GLY A 206 -22.07 12.05 11.44
N LEU A 207 -20.87 12.33 11.93
CA LEU A 207 -19.97 13.35 11.40
C LEU A 207 -19.48 12.98 10.00
N CYS A 208 -19.79 13.81 9.01
CA CYS A 208 -19.37 13.63 7.63
C CYS A 208 -18.21 14.56 7.23
N ARG A 209 -18.03 15.68 7.95
CA ARG A 209 -16.92 16.63 7.74
C ARG A 209 -16.45 17.24 9.05
N VAL A 210 -15.13 17.22 9.25
CA VAL A 210 -14.44 18.02 10.28
C VAL A 210 -13.20 18.60 9.63
N ALA A 211 -13.16 19.91 9.41
CA ALA A 211 -12.12 20.57 8.61
C ALA A 211 -11.82 21.99 9.08
N PHE A 212 -10.53 22.32 9.18
CA PHE A 212 -10.10 23.70 9.41
C PHE A 212 -10.17 24.48 8.09
N ASP A 213 -10.34 25.79 8.21
CA ASP A 213 -10.30 26.73 7.07
C ASP A 213 -11.34 26.41 5.97
N GLU A 214 -12.47 25.80 6.36
CA GLU A 214 -13.62 25.56 5.50
C GLU A 214 -14.87 26.29 6.02
N ASP A 215 -15.78 26.59 5.10
CA ASP A 215 -17.04 27.25 5.32
C ASP A 215 -18.20 26.48 4.67
N GLU A 216 -19.41 27.01 4.82
CA GLU A 216 -20.61 26.48 4.17
C GLU A 216 -20.46 26.32 2.65
N ALA A 217 -19.83 27.29 1.99
CA ALA A 217 -19.66 27.25 0.55
C ALA A 217 -18.73 26.10 0.12
N ALA A 218 -17.66 25.82 0.88
CA ALA A 218 -16.81 24.66 0.67
C ALA A 218 -17.56 23.34 0.88
N LEU A 219 -18.41 23.29 1.91
CA LEU A 219 -19.25 22.13 2.20
C LEU A 219 -20.27 21.87 1.08
N ALA A 220 -20.98 22.91 0.61
CA ALA A 220 -21.94 22.83 -0.48
C ALA A 220 -21.29 22.42 -1.82
N ARG A 221 -20.08 22.93 -2.13
CA ARG A 221 -19.31 22.45 -3.30
C ARG A 221 -18.95 20.98 -3.21
N ARG A 222 -18.73 20.47 -1.99
CA ARG A 222 -18.36 19.07 -1.75
C ARG A 222 -19.56 18.13 -1.82
N PHE A 223 -20.73 18.59 -1.39
CA PHE A 223 -22.00 17.86 -1.41
C PHE A 223 -23.05 18.63 -2.22
N PRO A 224 -22.88 18.74 -3.55
CA PRO A 224 -23.71 19.62 -4.39
C PRO A 224 -25.18 19.19 -4.50
N ALA A 225 -25.52 17.97 -4.10
CA ALA A 225 -26.88 17.44 -4.12
C ALA A 225 -27.47 17.24 -2.71
N ALA A 226 -26.72 17.59 -1.65
CA ALA A 226 -27.22 17.59 -0.29
C ALA A 226 -27.96 18.90 0.02
N GLU A 227 -28.91 18.81 0.94
CA GLU A 227 -29.48 19.98 1.59
C GLU A 227 -28.56 20.39 2.74
N VAL A 228 -27.84 21.50 2.58
CA VAL A 228 -26.91 22.02 3.61
C VAL A 228 -27.64 23.06 4.44
N VAL A 229 -27.73 22.84 5.76
CA VAL A 229 -28.47 23.70 6.69
C VAL A 229 -27.65 24.00 7.95
N PRO A 230 -27.84 25.16 8.60
CA PRO A 230 -27.28 25.40 9.92
C PRO A 230 -27.72 24.31 10.91
N GLY A 231 -26.79 23.78 11.70
CA GLY A 231 -27.07 22.72 12.64
C GLY A 231 -27.82 23.19 13.89
N GLY A 232 -28.75 22.38 14.36
CA GLY A 232 -29.45 22.58 15.64
C GLY A 232 -28.76 21.93 16.85
N ASP A 233 -29.48 21.82 17.96
CA ASP A 233 -28.98 21.33 19.25
C ASP A 233 -28.27 19.97 19.21
N PRO A 234 -28.71 18.96 18.43
CA PRO A 234 -27.99 17.70 18.31
C PRO A 234 -26.58 17.87 17.74
N LEU A 235 -26.41 18.75 16.74
CA LEU A 235 -25.09 19.04 16.19
C LEU A 235 -24.24 19.84 17.16
N ALA A 236 -24.82 20.78 17.92
CA ALA A 236 -24.09 21.56 18.92
C ALA A 236 -23.43 20.65 19.98
N THR A 237 -24.13 19.59 20.40
CA THR A 237 -23.60 18.59 21.34
C THR A 237 -22.42 17.81 20.74
N LEU A 238 -22.55 17.32 19.50
CA LEU A 238 -21.46 16.66 18.78
C LEU A 238 -20.27 17.61 18.56
N ALA A 239 -20.55 18.87 18.22
CA ALA A 239 -19.53 19.88 17.99
C ALA A 239 -18.70 20.13 19.25
N GLY A 240 -19.32 20.21 20.43
CA GLY A 240 -18.60 20.31 21.71
C GLY A 240 -17.62 19.16 21.92
N GLN A 241 -18.03 17.91 21.60
CA GLN A 241 -17.16 16.74 21.71
C GLN A 241 -16.00 16.76 20.70
N VAL A 242 -16.22 17.31 19.51
CA VAL A 242 -15.17 17.50 18.50
C VAL A 242 -14.19 18.59 18.93
N VAL A 243 -14.66 19.71 19.50
CA VAL A 243 -13.79 20.74 20.08
C VAL A 243 -12.95 20.14 21.20
N ASP A 244 -13.54 19.35 22.10
CA ASP A 244 -12.80 18.64 23.14
C ASP A 244 -11.73 17.70 22.55
N ALA A 245 -12.00 17.04 21.42
CA ALA A 245 -11.01 16.23 20.73
C ALA A 245 -9.87 17.05 20.11
N VAL A 246 -10.09 18.31 19.74
CA VAL A 246 -9.04 19.24 19.29
C VAL A 246 -8.18 19.69 20.47
N GLU A 247 -8.81 20.06 21.58
CA GLU A 247 -8.12 20.55 22.78
C GLU A 247 -7.40 19.44 23.55
N ARG A 248 -7.96 18.22 23.53
CA ARG A 248 -7.43 17.03 24.20
C ARG A 248 -7.46 15.80 23.26
N PRO A 249 -6.58 15.76 22.24
CA PRO A 249 -6.60 14.69 21.24
C PRO A 249 -6.40 13.31 21.87
N GLY A 250 -7.12 12.33 21.33
CA GLY A 250 -7.19 10.97 21.89
C GLY A 250 -8.39 10.72 22.79
N ARG A 251 -9.07 11.78 23.27
CA ARG A 251 -10.44 11.66 23.80
C ARG A 251 -11.45 11.57 22.65
N HIS A 252 -12.59 10.94 22.92
CA HIS A 252 -13.72 10.81 21.97
C HIS A 252 -13.41 10.11 20.63
N ALA A 253 -12.56 9.07 20.64
CA ALA A 253 -12.24 8.27 19.44
C ALA A 253 -13.45 7.53 18.81
N ASN A 254 -14.59 7.47 19.53
CA ASN A 254 -15.77 6.68 19.18
C ASN A 254 -16.99 7.53 18.75
N LEU A 255 -16.79 8.80 18.38
CA LEU A 255 -17.88 9.59 17.80
C LEU A 255 -18.42 8.93 16.52
N PRO A 256 -19.73 9.01 16.26
CA PRO A 256 -20.32 8.44 15.06
C PRO A 256 -19.80 9.18 13.82
N LEU A 257 -19.32 8.42 12.82
CA LEU A 257 -18.79 8.96 11.56
C LEU A 257 -19.67 8.49 10.39
N ASP A 258 -20.04 9.42 9.51
CA ASP A 258 -20.66 9.17 8.20
C ASP A 258 -19.67 9.58 7.10
N VAL A 259 -18.61 8.79 6.97
CA VAL A 259 -17.52 9.05 6.02
C VAL A 259 -17.48 7.94 4.97
N GLN A 260 -17.23 8.34 3.72
CA GLN A 260 -16.98 7.41 2.64
C GLN A 260 -15.66 7.76 1.99
N GLY A 261 -14.87 6.73 1.76
CA GLY A 261 -13.70 6.80 0.92
C GLY A 261 -13.78 5.74 -0.13
N THR A 262 -12.70 5.63 -0.87
CA THR A 262 -12.41 4.37 -1.54
C THR A 262 -11.96 3.33 -0.51
N ALA A 263 -12.09 2.03 -0.81
CA ALA A 263 -11.75 0.96 0.13
C ALA A 263 -10.34 1.10 0.73
N PHE A 264 -9.37 1.52 -0.09
CA PHE A 264 -8.01 1.77 0.40
C PHE A 264 -7.90 2.98 1.33
N GLN A 265 -8.63 4.07 1.05
CA GLN A 265 -8.68 5.22 1.95
C GLN A 265 -9.29 4.85 3.30
N GLU A 266 -10.42 4.13 3.29
CA GLU A 266 -11.06 3.65 4.51
C GLU A 266 -10.14 2.76 5.33
N ALA A 267 -9.43 1.82 4.69
CA ALA A 267 -8.43 0.97 5.35
C ALA A 267 -7.30 1.80 5.98
N VAL A 268 -6.80 2.83 5.30
CA VAL A 268 -5.79 3.75 5.86
C VAL A 268 -6.38 4.57 7.02
N TRP A 269 -7.62 5.04 6.93
CA TRP A 269 -8.27 5.76 8.02
C TRP A 269 -8.49 4.88 9.26
N GLN A 270 -8.79 3.59 9.07
CA GLN A 270 -8.81 2.63 10.18
C GLN A 270 -7.44 2.40 10.77
N ALA A 271 -6.41 2.25 9.93
CA ALA A 271 -5.04 2.15 10.40
C ALA A 271 -4.61 3.38 11.20
N LEU A 272 -5.04 4.58 10.79
CA LEU A 272 -4.83 5.83 11.54
C LEU A 272 -5.53 5.80 12.91
N ARG A 273 -6.82 5.43 12.96
CA ARG A 273 -7.58 5.35 14.21
C ARG A 273 -7.01 4.33 15.20
N ALA A 274 -6.36 3.29 14.70
CA ALA A 274 -5.69 2.28 15.51
C ALA A 274 -4.37 2.77 16.14
N ILE A 275 -3.82 3.91 15.72
CA ILE A 275 -2.61 4.47 16.34
C ILE A 275 -2.98 5.08 17.70
N PRO A 276 -2.38 4.66 18.82
CA PRO A 276 -2.64 5.28 20.12
C PRO A 276 -2.21 6.75 20.18
N PRO A 277 -2.84 7.59 21.04
CA PRO A 277 -2.33 8.93 21.32
C PRO A 277 -0.89 8.87 21.82
N GLY A 278 -0.05 9.78 21.34
CA GLY A 278 1.37 9.85 21.71
C GLY A 278 2.28 8.99 20.83
N GLU A 279 1.70 8.18 19.95
CA GLU A 279 2.44 7.38 18.97
C GLU A 279 2.31 7.92 17.54
N THR A 280 3.30 7.59 16.70
CA THR A 280 3.29 7.89 15.27
C THR A 280 3.54 6.65 14.43
N ARG A 281 3.12 6.68 13.16
CA ARG A 281 3.42 5.65 12.16
C ARG A 281 3.88 6.29 10.86
N SER A 282 4.82 5.64 10.18
CA SER A 282 5.24 6.06 8.86
C SER A 282 4.18 5.73 7.81
N TYR A 283 4.17 6.43 6.67
CA TYR A 283 3.30 6.08 5.55
C TYR A 283 3.49 4.64 5.07
N ALA A 284 4.70 4.08 5.19
CA ALA A 284 4.97 2.69 4.83
C ALA A 284 4.32 1.71 5.82
N GLN A 285 4.38 2.02 7.12
CA GLN A 285 3.67 1.24 8.15
C GLN A 285 2.16 1.32 7.96
N LEU A 286 1.62 2.50 7.64
CA LEU A 286 0.19 2.67 7.33
C LEU A 286 -0.23 1.88 6.11
N ALA A 287 0.57 1.89 5.04
CA ALA A 287 0.31 1.10 3.83
C ALA A 287 0.31 -0.41 4.15
N ALA A 288 1.21 -0.87 5.00
CA ALA A 288 1.25 -2.26 5.45
C ALA A 288 0.05 -2.63 6.34
N MET A 289 -0.32 -1.77 7.30
CA MET A 289 -1.51 -1.95 8.15
C MET A 289 -2.80 -1.99 7.34
N ALA A 290 -2.86 -1.21 6.25
CA ALA A 290 -3.97 -1.20 5.29
C ALA A 290 -3.95 -2.37 4.30
N GLY A 291 -3.02 -3.32 4.42
CA GLY A 291 -2.95 -4.53 3.58
C GLY A 291 -2.27 -4.33 2.21
N ALA A 292 -1.66 -3.17 1.95
CA ALA A 292 -0.95 -2.88 0.69
C ALA A 292 0.44 -2.27 0.94
N PRO A 293 1.44 -3.04 1.40
CA PRO A 293 2.76 -2.52 1.82
C PRO A 293 3.51 -1.68 0.76
N ALA A 294 3.29 -1.96 -0.52
CA ALA A 294 3.90 -1.20 -1.63
C ALA A 294 3.24 0.18 -1.88
N ALA A 295 2.06 0.43 -1.31
CA ALA A 295 1.24 1.61 -1.59
C ALA A 295 1.59 2.83 -0.70
N VAL A 296 2.89 3.05 -0.44
CA VAL A 296 3.38 4.08 0.50
C VAL A 296 2.92 5.49 0.11
N ARG A 297 3.05 5.86 -1.17
CA ARG A 297 2.61 7.18 -1.65
C ARG A 297 1.10 7.35 -1.55
N ALA A 298 0.34 6.32 -1.93
CA ALA A 298 -1.12 6.33 -1.85
C ALA A 298 -1.60 6.45 -0.39
N ALA A 299 -0.91 5.84 0.59
CA ALA A 299 -1.22 6.02 2.00
C ALA A 299 -1.06 7.48 2.45
N GLY A 300 -0.04 8.18 1.95
CA GLY A 300 0.13 9.62 2.15
C GLY A 300 -1.03 10.44 1.57
N THR A 301 -1.44 10.16 0.35
CA THR A 301 -2.62 10.79 -0.29
C THR A 301 -3.90 10.52 0.49
N ALA A 302 -4.12 9.29 0.96
CA ALA A 302 -5.27 8.91 1.78
C ALA A 302 -5.31 9.65 3.13
N CYS A 303 -4.14 9.88 3.75
CA CYS A 303 -4.05 10.71 4.96
C CYS A 303 -4.48 12.17 4.69
N GLY A 304 -4.10 12.72 3.54
CA GLY A 304 -4.49 14.07 3.12
C GLY A 304 -5.97 14.19 2.76
N ALA A 305 -6.57 13.12 2.23
CA ALA A 305 -7.98 13.06 1.86
C ALA A 305 -8.92 12.79 3.05
N ASN A 306 -8.43 12.85 4.29
CA ASN A 306 -9.22 12.57 5.48
C ASN A 306 -10.41 13.57 5.62
N PRO A 307 -11.67 13.07 5.62
CA PRO A 307 -12.84 13.94 5.71
C PRO A 307 -13.08 14.51 7.10
N VAL A 308 -12.63 13.82 8.15
CA VAL A 308 -12.88 14.15 9.56
C VAL A 308 -11.57 14.27 10.33
N ALA A 309 -10.95 15.44 10.19
CA ALA A 309 -9.70 15.76 10.87
C ALA A 309 -9.82 15.54 12.39
N ILE A 310 -8.69 15.24 13.05
CA ILE A 310 -8.58 14.96 14.49
C ILE A 310 -9.17 13.59 14.89
N LEU A 311 -10.41 13.30 14.50
CA LEU A 311 -11.11 12.04 14.83
C LEU A 311 -10.52 10.84 14.08
N VAL A 312 -10.21 11.03 12.80
CA VAL A 312 -9.22 10.20 12.09
C VAL A 312 -7.88 10.92 12.24
N PRO A 313 -6.95 10.40 13.05
CA PRO A 313 -5.80 11.16 13.53
C PRO A 313 -4.65 11.19 12.50
N CYS A 314 -4.89 11.77 11.33
CA CYS A 314 -3.88 11.87 10.25
C CYS A 314 -2.65 12.71 10.65
N HIS A 315 -2.74 13.51 11.72
CA HIS A 315 -1.58 14.17 12.34
C HIS A 315 -0.58 13.17 12.94
N ARG A 316 -0.96 11.92 13.24
CA ARG A 316 -0.03 10.87 13.72
C ARG A 316 0.80 10.19 12.62
N ALA A 317 0.50 10.46 11.34
CA ALA A 317 1.26 9.93 10.20
C ALA A 317 2.54 10.74 9.92
N GLN A 318 3.64 10.10 9.55
CA GLN A 318 4.91 10.75 9.22
C GLN A 318 5.68 10.07 8.08
N ARG A 319 6.79 10.68 7.64
CA ARG A 319 7.70 10.05 6.66
C ARG A 319 8.49 8.91 7.29
N GLY A 320 9.07 8.05 6.45
CA GLY A 320 9.88 6.90 6.89
C GLY A 320 11.16 7.28 7.63
N ASP A 321 11.70 8.46 7.35
CA ASP A 321 12.87 9.04 8.03
C ASP A 321 12.55 9.67 9.40
N GLY A 322 11.27 9.67 9.81
CA GLY A 322 10.80 10.27 11.05
C GLY A 322 10.43 11.76 10.95
N SER A 323 10.69 12.42 9.82
CA SER A 323 10.24 13.80 9.61
C SER A 323 8.72 13.87 9.50
N MET A 324 8.13 14.99 9.92
CA MET A 324 6.67 15.11 10.06
C MET A 324 5.87 14.78 8.79
N GLY A 325 6.41 14.98 7.59
CA GLY A 325 5.63 14.86 6.35
C GLY A 325 4.52 15.91 6.27
N GLY A 326 3.66 15.81 5.25
CA GLY A 326 2.59 16.80 5.02
C GLY A 326 1.45 16.74 6.05
N TYR A 327 0.68 17.82 6.12
CA TYR A 327 -0.63 17.90 6.79
C TYR A 327 -1.54 18.82 5.99
N ALA A 328 -2.79 18.40 5.77
CA ALA A 328 -3.76 19.17 4.96
C ALA A 328 -4.00 20.59 5.50
N TYR A 329 -3.88 20.77 6.83
CA TYR A 329 -4.15 22.03 7.51
C TYR A 329 -2.88 22.71 8.06
N GLY A 330 -1.71 22.38 7.52
CA GLY A 330 -0.43 22.99 7.87
C GLY A 330 0.36 22.33 9.00
N LEU A 331 1.69 22.46 8.96
CA LEU A 331 2.59 21.77 9.90
C LEU A 331 2.45 22.27 11.35
N ASP A 332 2.08 23.53 11.55
CA ASP A 332 1.99 24.11 12.90
C ASP A 332 0.85 23.48 13.70
N ARG A 333 -0.33 23.30 13.09
CA ARG A 333 -1.43 22.56 13.71
C ARG A 333 -1.04 21.12 14.04
N LYS A 334 -0.35 20.44 13.11
CA LYS A 334 0.14 19.06 13.33
C LYS A 334 1.09 18.97 14.52
N ARG A 335 2.00 19.94 14.66
CA ARG A 335 2.95 20.02 15.78
C ARG A 335 2.22 20.21 17.11
N VAL A 336 1.27 21.15 17.18
CA VAL A 336 0.50 21.40 18.40
C VAL A 336 -0.31 20.18 18.82
N LEU A 337 -0.99 19.51 17.88
CA LEU A 337 -1.76 18.29 18.17
C LEU A 337 -0.87 17.16 18.71
N ARG A 338 0.29 16.93 18.09
CA ARG A 338 1.28 15.96 18.56
C ARG A 338 1.82 16.28 19.95
N ALA A 339 2.10 17.56 20.20
CA ALA A 339 2.57 18.02 21.51
C ALA A 339 1.52 17.76 22.60
N ARG A 340 0.24 18.02 22.33
CA ARG A 340 -0.88 17.71 23.25
C ARG A 340 -1.00 16.23 23.57
N GLU A 341 -0.69 15.37 22.61
CA GLU A 341 -0.65 13.92 22.80
C GLU A 341 0.64 13.42 23.47
N GLY A 342 1.60 14.29 23.77
CA GLY A 342 2.87 13.93 24.40
C GLY A 342 3.90 13.30 23.45
N VAL A 343 3.73 13.45 22.14
CA VAL A 343 4.72 12.98 21.15
C VAL A 343 6.00 13.81 21.30
N ARG A 344 7.11 13.16 21.64
CA ARG A 344 8.43 13.81 21.73
C ARG A 344 9.02 13.95 20.33
N GLU A 345 9.22 15.18 19.85
CA GLU A 345 9.99 15.41 18.63
C GLU A 345 11.45 15.02 18.88
N ARG A 346 12.02 14.17 18.02
CA ARG A 346 13.47 13.93 18.03
C ARG A 346 14.13 15.21 17.51
N LYS A 347 14.92 15.86 18.36
CA LYS A 347 15.89 16.88 17.95
C LYS A 347 16.93 16.27 17.01
#